data_AF-A0A8S1X111-F1
#
_entry.id   AF-A0A8S1X111-F1
#
_cell.length_a   1.000
_cell.length_b   1.000
_cell.length_c   1.000
_cell.angle_alpha   90.00
_cell.angle_beta   90.00
_cell.angle_gamma   90.00
#
_symmetry.space_group_name_H-M   'P 1'
#
loop_
_entity.id
_entity.type
_entity.pdbx_description
1 polymer ?
#
loop_
_entity_poly.entity_id
_entity_poly.type
_entity_poly.pdbx_seq_one_letter_code
_entity_poly.pdbx_strand_id
1 'polypeptide(L)'
;MQINTSLIQAQRDALNSILKPDIRIPWKILCYDQYCEKKLSTIYRVGDLREMCITLHFNLDQNRERLHGVTAIYFIQLTLINIEKLVNDFNRDLYSEVYINFSSPIENNLLEFMAKEISKISGAVQKIYEYNLDFVALNHNFFNLENQVINGLFSIIMALKVQPLILFQKNSKIEQIEKELIEKLKQLEFNSDYPLLAIILPDRDIDLNTLIMHSNTY
;
A
#
# COMPACT_ATOMS: atom_id res chain seq x y z
N MET A 1 -4.35 -23.73 6.02
CA MET A 1 -4.13 -22.37 5.52
C MET A 1 -3.60 -22.48 4.10
N GLN A 2 -4.28 -21.92 3.10
CA GLN A 2 -3.67 -21.80 1.76
C GLN A 2 -2.57 -20.75 1.87
N ILE A 3 -1.33 -21.15 1.59
CA ILE A 3 -0.22 -20.23 1.44
C ILE A 3 -0.53 -19.41 0.19
N ASN A 4 -0.60 -18.08 0.31
CA ASN A 4 -0.63 -17.21 -0.86
C ASN A 4 0.73 -17.29 -1.55
N THR A 5 0.90 -18.24 -2.46
CA THR A 5 2.14 -18.40 -3.24
C THR A 5 2.30 -17.31 -4.30
N SER A 6 1.25 -16.53 -4.55
CA SER A 6 1.20 -15.48 -5.57
C SER A 6 1.20 -14.10 -4.93
N LEU A 7 2.20 -13.28 -5.26
CA LEU A 7 2.28 -11.87 -4.83
C LEU A 7 1.09 -11.05 -5.31
N ILE A 8 0.61 -11.29 -6.53
CA ILE A 8 -0.61 -10.67 -7.04
C ILE A 8 -1.81 -11.03 -6.16
N GLN A 9 -1.92 -12.28 -5.72
CA GLN A 9 -3.04 -12.70 -4.89
C GLN A 9 -2.95 -12.07 -3.50
N ALA A 10 -1.75 -12.06 -2.91
CA ALA A 10 -1.51 -11.42 -1.62
C ALA A 10 -1.84 -9.91 -1.65
N GLN A 11 -1.39 -9.21 -2.70
CA GLN A 11 -1.71 -7.79 -2.88
C GLN A 11 -3.21 -7.57 -3.11
N ARG A 12 -3.86 -8.42 -3.92
CA ARG A 12 -5.30 -8.36 -4.18
C ARG A 12 -6.11 -8.59 -2.91
N ASP A 13 -5.72 -9.54 -2.07
CA ASP A 13 -6.42 -9.83 -0.82
C ASP A 13 -6.33 -8.64 0.15
N ALA A 14 -5.15 -8.02 0.24
CA ALA A 14 -4.96 -6.81 1.03
C ALA A 14 -5.81 -5.65 0.49
N LEU A 15 -5.76 -5.37 -0.82
CA LEU A 15 -6.57 -4.30 -1.42
C LEU A 15 -8.08 -4.58 -1.34
N ASN A 16 -8.53 -5.83 -1.42
CA ASN A 16 -9.93 -6.20 -1.25
C ASN A 16 -10.44 -5.82 0.16
N SER A 17 -9.59 -5.95 1.18
CA SER A 17 -9.95 -5.53 2.54
C SER A 17 -10.13 -4.01 2.69
N ILE A 18 -9.53 -3.23 1.79
CA ILE A 18 -9.68 -1.76 1.69
C ILE A 18 -10.97 -1.41 0.95
N LEU A 19 -11.18 -2.03 -0.21
CA LEU A 19 -12.25 -1.65 -1.15
C LEU A 19 -13.61 -2.25 -0.79
N LYS A 20 -13.65 -3.31 0.04
CA LYS A 20 -14.89 -3.97 0.49
C LYS A 20 -15.12 -3.84 2.01
N PRO A 21 -15.18 -2.63 2.59
CA PRO A 21 -15.24 -2.46 4.05
C PRO A 21 -16.62 -2.78 4.66
N ASP A 22 -17.73 -2.61 3.91
CA ASP A 22 -19.08 -3.01 4.31
C ASP A 22 -19.98 -3.20 3.07
N ILE A 23 -20.82 -4.24 3.09
CA ILE A 23 -21.82 -4.58 2.06
C ILE A 23 -22.99 -3.59 2.08
N ARG A 24 -23.21 -2.91 3.22
CA ARG A 24 -24.31 -1.96 3.41
C ARG A 24 -24.14 -0.62 2.70
N ILE A 25 -22.95 -0.34 2.14
CA ILE A 25 -22.64 0.91 1.46
C ILE A 25 -22.73 0.65 -0.05
N PRO A 26 -23.85 1.03 -0.72
CA PRO A 26 -24.14 0.57 -2.07
C PRO A 26 -23.35 1.30 -3.16
N TRP A 27 -22.86 2.52 -2.90
CA TRP A 27 -22.10 3.30 -3.88
C TRP A 27 -20.98 4.07 -3.19
N LYS A 28 -19.77 3.94 -3.73
CA LYS A 28 -18.54 4.48 -3.13
C LYS A 28 -17.72 5.22 -4.18
N ILE A 29 -16.95 6.19 -3.72
CA ILE A 29 -15.95 6.88 -4.53
C ILE A 29 -14.58 6.45 -4.04
N LEU A 30 -13.67 6.14 -4.95
CA LEU A 30 -12.28 5.83 -4.63
C LEU A 30 -11.39 7.04 -4.95
N CYS A 31 -10.73 7.60 -3.95
CA CYS A 31 -9.71 8.62 -4.13
C CYS A 31 -8.33 8.02 -3.88
N TYR A 32 -7.37 8.26 -4.77
CA TYR A 32 -6.00 7.74 -4.64
C TYR A 32 -4.97 8.76 -5.09
N ASP A 33 -3.70 8.55 -4.74
CA ASP A 33 -2.59 9.32 -5.28
C ASP A 33 -1.86 8.56 -6.41
N GLN A 34 -0.89 9.22 -7.05
CA GLN A 34 -0.09 8.63 -8.13
C GLN A 34 0.66 7.34 -7.69
N TYR A 35 1.07 7.27 -6.42
CA TYR A 35 1.82 6.14 -5.87
C TYR A 35 0.93 4.91 -5.67
N CYS A 36 -0.30 5.10 -5.17
CA CYS A 36 -1.29 4.06 -5.00
C CYS A 36 -1.98 3.66 -6.31
N GLU A 37 -2.09 4.58 -7.27
CA GLU A 37 -2.64 4.31 -8.59
C GLU A 37 -1.97 3.10 -9.26
N LYS A 38 -0.63 3.05 -9.22
CA LYS A 38 0.16 1.93 -9.76
C LYS A 38 -0.21 0.59 -9.14
N LYS A 39 -0.51 0.57 -7.83
CA LYS A 39 -0.88 -0.65 -7.09
C LYS A 39 -2.28 -1.13 -7.45
N LEU A 40 -3.19 -0.18 -7.68
CA LEU A 40 -4.55 -0.47 -8.09
C LEU A 40 -4.58 -0.94 -9.55
N SER A 41 -3.90 -0.24 -10.45
CA SER A 41 -3.93 -0.51 -11.89
C SER A 41 -3.31 -1.84 -12.30
N THR A 42 -2.38 -2.38 -11.51
CA THR A 42 -1.81 -3.72 -11.78
C THR A 42 -2.76 -4.86 -11.39
N ILE A 43 -3.68 -4.61 -10.45
CA ILE A 43 -4.54 -5.66 -9.87
C ILE A 43 -5.97 -5.59 -10.40
N TYR A 44 -6.48 -4.39 -10.66
CA TYR A 44 -7.86 -4.12 -11.01
C TYR A 44 -8.00 -3.35 -12.32
N ARG A 45 -8.97 -3.77 -13.11
CA ARG A 45 -9.54 -3.02 -14.22
C ARG A 45 -10.72 -2.18 -13.72
N VAL A 46 -11.15 -1.22 -14.54
CA VAL A 46 -12.34 -0.40 -14.24
C VAL A 46 -13.60 -1.25 -14.02
N GLY A 47 -13.73 -2.36 -14.75
CA GLY A 47 -14.82 -3.33 -14.55
C GLY A 47 -14.82 -3.92 -13.14
N ASP A 48 -13.66 -4.33 -12.65
CA ASP A 48 -13.50 -4.92 -11.32
C ASP A 48 -13.89 -3.91 -10.21
N LEU A 49 -13.51 -2.63 -10.37
CA LEU A 49 -13.90 -1.58 -9.41
C LEU A 49 -15.43 -1.40 -9.35
N ARG A 50 -16.12 -1.47 -10.50
CA ARG A 50 -17.58 -1.38 -10.57
C ARG A 50 -18.27 -2.54 -9.86
N GLU A 51 -17.73 -3.76 -10.00
CA GLU A 51 -18.22 -4.93 -9.25
C GLU A 51 -18.07 -4.76 -7.73
N MET A 52 -17.15 -3.90 -7.28
CA MET A 52 -16.99 -3.51 -5.87
C MET A 52 -17.82 -2.30 -5.45
N CYS A 53 -18.79 -1.89 -6.28
CA CYS A 53 -19.65 -0.73 -6.04
C CYS A 53 -18.90 0.62 -6.02
N ILE A 54 -17.72 0.68 -6.64
CA ILE A 54 -17.00 1.93 -6.84
C ILE A 54 -17.51 2.57 -8.14
N THR A 55 -18.29 3.64 -8.00
CA THR A 55 -18.93 4.32 -9.14
C THR A 55 -17.99 5.29 -9.84
N LEU A 56 -17.17 5.98 -9.05
CA LEU A 56 -16.21 6.98 -9.51
C LEU A 56 -14.88 6.75 -8.81
N HIS A 57 -13.80 7.08 -9.52
CA HIS A 57 -12.46 7.07 -8.97
C HIS A 57 -11.68 8.29 -9.44
N PHE A 58 -10.90 8.88 -8.54
CA PHE A 58 -10.22 10.15 -8.77
C PHE A 58 -8.80 10.11 -8.23
N ASN A 59 -7.88 10.69 -8.99
CA ASN A 59 -6.57 11.01 -8.47
C ASN A 59 -6.66 12.28 -7.59
N LEU A 60 -5.93 12.32 -6.46
CA LEU A 60 -5.87 13.44 -5.54
C LEU A 60 -5.49 14.78 -6.20
N ASP A 61 -4.76 14.75 -7.30
CA ASP A 61 -4.34 15.94 -8.07
C ASP A 61 -5.45 16.55 -8.93
N GLN A 62 -6.55 15.82 -9.14
CA GLN A 62 -7.66 16.30 -9.97
C GLN A 62 -8.58 17.24 -9.20
N ASN A 63 -9.21 18.18 -9.90
CA ASN A 63 -10.29 18.99 -9.34
C ASN A 63 -11.53 18.12 -9.17
N ARG A 64 -11.91 17.88 -7.92
CA ARG A 64 -13.11 17.13 -7.53
C ARG A 64 -14.24 18.07 -7.13
N GLU A 65 -15.46 17.69 -7.49
CA GLU A 65 -16.69 18.38 -7.09
C GLU A 65 -17.30 17.74 -5.85
N ARG A 66 -18.13 18.51 -5.14
CA ARG A 66 -18.84 18.06 -3.95
C ARG A 66 -19.95 17.09 -4.35
N LEU A 67 -20.00 15.94 -3.68
CA LEU A 67 -20.99 14.89 -3.91
C LEU A 67 -21.66 14.55 -2.57
N HIS A 68 -22.94 14.93 -2.47
CA HIS A 68 -23.72 14.75 -1.24
C HIS A 68 -24.17 13.31 -1.04
N GLY A 69 -24.09 12.82 0.21
CA GLY A 69 -24.61 11.52 0.61
C GLY A 69 -23.79 10.33 0.12
N VAL A 70 -22.55 10.56 -0.34
CA VAL A 70 -21.68 9.51 -0.85
C VAL A 70 -20.52 9.23 0.11
N THR A 71 -20.20 7.95 0.25
CA THR A 71 -19.03 7.48 0.99
C THR A 71 -17.79 7.50 0.09
N ALA A 72 -16.70 8.11 0.57
CA ALA A 72 -15.41 8.12 -0.08
C ALA A 72 -14.40 7.22 0.65
N ILE A 73 -13.68 6.41 -0.13
CA ILE A 73 -12.55 5.61 0.30
C ILE A 73 -11.29 6.30 -0.23
N TYR A 74 -10.42 6.77 0.65
CA TYR A 74 -9.10 7.27 0.29
C TYR A 74 -8.10 6.13 0.44
N PHE A 75 -7.34 5.85 -0.61
CA PHE A 75 -6.19 4.94 -0.58
C PHE A 75 -4.94 5.69 -1.06
N ILE A 76 -4.14 6.18 -0.12
CA ILE A 76 -3.11 7.20 -0.38
C ILE A 76 -1.81 6.90 0.37
N GLN A 77 -0.68 7.41 -0.11
CA GLN A 77 0.55 7.40 0.65
C GLN A 77 0.50 8.44 1.79
N LEU A 78 1.10 8.11 2.94
CA LEU A 78 1.24 9.08 4.03
C LEU A 78 2.36 10.08 3.72
N THR A 79 2.00 11.19 3.08
CA THR A 79 2.90 12.31 2.81
C THR A 79 2.25 13.62 3.23
N LEU A 80 3.05 14.62 3.58
CA LEU A 80 2.53 15.94 3.97
C LEU A 80 1.61 16.53 2.88
N ILE A 81 2.02 16.43 1.61
CA ILE A 81 1.27 16.92 0.45
C ILE A 81 -0.10 16.23 0.36
N ASN A 82 -0.16 14.92 0.56
CA ASN A 82 -1.44 14.18 0.50
C ASN A 82 -2.34 14.53 1.69
N ILE A 83 -1.78 14.71 2.88
CA ILE A 83 -2.53 15.13 4.07
C ILE A 83 -3.11 16.53 3.87
N GLU A 84 -2.34 17.48 3.32
CA GLU A 84 -2.83 18.82 3.02
C GLU A 84 -4.00 18.80 2.02
N LYS A 85 -3.89 17.99 0.96
CA LYS A 85 -4.99 17.80 0.00
C LYS A 85 -6.22 17.19 0.65
N LEU A 86 -6.03 16.19 1.51
CA LEU A 86 -7.10 15.53 2.26
C LEU A 86 -7.82 16.52 3.18
N VAL A 87 -7.06 17.33 3.93
CA VAL A 87 -7.60 18.39 4.81
C VAL A 87 -8.36 19.44 4.00
N ASN A 88 -7.85 19.82 2.82
CA ASN A 88 -8.55 20.75 1.93
C ASN A 88 -9.89 20.16 1.42
N ASP A 89 -9.92 18.87 1.08
CA ASP A 89 -11.17 18.20 0.67
C ASP A 89 -12.20 18.15 1.81
N PHE A 90 -11.74 18.00 3.06
CA PHE A 90 -12.60 18.08 4.24
C PHE A 90 -13.13 19.49 4.50
N ASN A 91 -12.29 20.53 4.35
CA ASN A 91 -12.74 21.92 4.48
C ASN A 91 -13.79 22.30 3.43
N ARG A 92 -13.77 21.64 2.27
CA ARG A 92 -14.73 21.82 1.17
C ARG A 92 -15.98 20.92 1.31
N ASP A 93 -16.01 20.07 2.33
CA ASP A 93 -17.07 19.10 2.62
C ASP A 93 -17.47 18.27 1.38
N LEU A 94 -16.47 17.74 0.67
CA LEU A 94 -16.70 17.06 -0.62
C LEU A 94 -17.57 15.81 -0.49
N TYR A 95 -17.45 15.07 0.61
CA TYR A 95 -18.07 13.76 0.81
C TYR A 95 -18.63 13.63 2.22
N SER A 96 -19.71 12.86 2.37
CA SER A 96 -20.44 12.76 3.65
C SER A 96 -19.83 11.77 4.63
N GLU A 97 -19.23 10.68 4.13
CA GLU A 97 -18.55 9.67 4.95
C GLU A 97 -17.20 9.35 4.33
N VAL A 98 -16.16 9.28 5.15
CA VAL A 98 -14.79 9.12 4.67
C VAL A 98 -14.08 8.00 5.42
N TYR A 99 -13.50 7.08 4.64
CA TYR A 99 -12.59 6.03 5.10
C TYR A 99 -11.19 6.33 4.57
N ILE A 100 -10.24 6.57 5.47
CA ILE A 100 -8.86 6.88 5.11
C ILE A 100 -8.01 5.62 5.25
N ASN A 101 -7.31 5.24 4.19
CA ASN A 101 -6.49 4.04 4.14
C ASN A 101 -5.10 4.42 3.64
N PHE A 102 -4.11 4.29 4.51
CA PHE A 102 -2.72 4.58 4.16
C PHE A 102 -2.02 3.34 3.60
N SER A 103 -1.31 3.51 2.49
CA SER A 103 -0.46 2.45 1.92
C SER A 103 0.78 2.18 2.76
N SER A 104 1.33 3.22 3.39
CA SER A 104 2.58 3.18 4.12
C SER A 104 2.35 3.26 5.63
N PRO A 105 3.31 2.80 6.46
CA PRO A 105 3.22 2.90 7.92
C PRO A 105 3.01 4.34 8.37
N ILE A 106 2.23 4.52 9.45
CA ILE A 106 1.94 5.86 9.92
C ILE A 106 3.08 6.43 10.78
N GLU A 107 3.62 7.58 10.38
CA GLU A 107 4.57 8.35 11.19
C GLU A 107 3.82 9.19 12.24
N ASN A 108 4.22 9.09 13.51
CA ASN A 108 3.57 9.80 14.63
C ASN A 108 3.43 11.31 14.39
N ASN A 109 4.48 11.95 13.86
CA ASN A 109 4.47 13.39 13.60
C ASN A 109 3.38 13.79 12.59
N LEU A 110 3.24 13.01 11.51
CA LEU A 110 2.24 13.26 10.47
C LEU A 110 0.84 12.90 10.94
N LEU A 111 0.70 11.85 11.76
CA LEU A 111 -0.56 11.50 12.41
C LEU A 111 -1.06 12.61 13.33
N GLU A 112 -0.18 13.15 14.18
CA GLU A 112 -0.50 14.26 15.08
C GLU A 112 -0.92 15.51 14.30
N PHE A 113 -0.18 15.85 13.24
CA PHE A 113 -0.53 16.96 12.36
C PHE A 113 -1.90 16.75 11.71
N MET A 114 -2.13 15.58 11.11
CA MET A 114 -3.41 15.23 10.50
C MET A 114 -4.54 15.26 11.53
N ALA A 115 -4.36 14.68 12.71
CA ALA A 115 -5.35 14.65 13.78
C ALA A 115 -5.71 16.07 14.24
N LYS A 116 -4.72 16.96 14.38
CA LYS A 116 -4.95 18.37 14.71
C LYS A 116 -5.78 19.07 13.65
N GLU A 117 -5.51 18.85 12.37
CA GLU A 117 -6.28 19.48 11.29
C GLU A 117 -7.69 18.89 11.17
N ILE A 118 -7.83 17.56 11.23
CA ILE A 118 -9.12 16.86 11.17
C ILE A 118 -9.98 17.19 12.39
N SER A 119 -9.41 17.36 13.59
CA SER A 119 -10.18 17.72 14.80
C SER A 119 -10.97 19.03 14.67
N LYS A 120 -10.55 19.92 13.75
CA LYS A 120 -11.27 21.17 13.45
C LYS A 120 -12.49 20.95 12.56
N ILE A 121 -12.60 19.78 11.94
CA ILE A 121 -13.59 19.44 10.91
C ILE A 121 -14.49 18.32 11.45
N SER A 122 -15.79 18.56 11.55
CA SER A 122 -16.68 17.61 12.22
C SER A 122 -17.08 16.42 11.34
N GLY A 123 -16.97 15.20 11.88
CA GLY A 123 -17.92 14.11 11.64
C GLY A 123 -17.83 13.32 10.34
N ALA A 124 -17.04 13.75 9.34
CA ALA A 124 -16.95 13.04 8.07
C ALA A 124 -16.08 11.76 8.15
N VAL A 125 -15.01 11.78 8.95
CA VAL A 125 -14.06 10.66 9.04
C VAL A 125 -14.63 9.54 9.91
N GLN A 126 -14.90 8.40 9.30
CA GLN A 126 -15.44 7.23 9.97
C GLN A 126 -14.33 6.34 10.53
N LYS A 127 -13.30 6.07 9.72
CA LYS A 127 -12.19 5.18 10.09
C LYS A 127 -10.89 5.57 9.39
N ILE A 128 -9.79 5.27 10.07
CA ILE A 128 -8.43 5.41 9.57
C ILE A 128 -7.74 4.05 9.72
N TYR A 129 -7.13 3.57 8.64
CA TYR A 129 -6.44 2.30 8.60
C TYR A 129 -5.06 2.45 7.94
N GLU A 130 -4.13 1.58 8.35
CA GLU A 130 -2.84 1.38 7.72
C GLU A 130 -2.75 -0.06 7.19
N TYR A 131 -2.21 -0.24 5.98
CA TYR A 131 -2.18 -1.54 5.31
C TYR A 131 -0.78 -2.07 4.99
N ASN A 132 0.28 -1.29 5.23
CA ASN A 132 1.68 -1.67 4.95
C ASN A 132 1.82 -2.39 3.59
N LEU A 133 1.46 -1.68 2.52
CA LEU A 133 1.39 -2.16 1.15
C LEU A 133 2.30 -1.33 0.25
N ASP A 134 3.59 -1.32 0.57
CA ASP A 134 4.64 -0.56 -0.12
C ASP A 134 5.37 -1.39 -1.19
N PHE A 135 4.65 -2.21 -1.94
CA PHE A 135 5.17 -2.92 -3.09
C PHE A 135 4.16 -2.96 -4.24
N VAL A 136 4.64 -3.24 -5.44
CA VAL A 136 3.80 -3.46 -6.63
C VAL A 136 4.12 -4.85 -7.18
N ALA A 137 3.18 -5.78 -7.07
CA ALA A 137 3.23 -7.06 -7.75
C ALA A 137 2.99 -6.85 -9.26
N LEU A 138 3.94 -7.33 -10.05
CA LEU A 138 3.92 -7.26 -11.52
C LEU A 138 3.47 -8.59 -12.12
N ASN A 139 3.82 -9.71 -11.48
CA ASN A 139 3.29 -11.04 -11.77
C ASN A 139 3.27 -11.88 -10.47
N HIS A 140 2.99 -13.19 -10.57
CA HIS A 140 2.93 -14.08 -9.40
C HIS A 140 4.21 -14.07 -8.54
N ASN A 141 5.38 -13.90 -9.15
CA ASN A 141 6.69 -14.05 -8.54
C ASN A 141 7.60 -12.82 -8.73
N PHE A 142 7.10 -11.74 -9.33
CA PHE A 142 7.86 -10.56 -9.70
C PHE A 142 7.18 -9.32 -9.15
N PHE A 143 7.98 -8.44 -8.56
CA PHE A 143 7.51 -7.25 -7.89
C PHE A 143 8.50 -6.10 -8.05
N ASN A 144 8.03 -4.91 -7.75
CA ASN A 144 8.84 -3.69 -7.68
C ASN A 144 8.63 -3.03 -6.31
N LEU A 145 9.73 -2.58 -5.70
CA LEU A 145 9.74 -1.89 -4.40
C LEU A 145 9.92 -0.37 -4.56
N GLU A 146 10.05 0.11 -5.79
CA GLU A 146 10.42 1.49 -6.14
C GLU A 146 11.63 1.95 -5.31
N ASN A 147 11.50 3.06 -4.58
CA ASN A 147 12.55 3.59 -3.70
C ASN A 147 12.36 3.17 -2.22
N GLN A 148 11.44 2.25 -1.93
CA GLN A 148 11.00 1.89 -0.60
C GLN A 148 11.44 0.46 -0.24
N VAL A 149 12.75 0.15 -0.37
CA VAL A 149 13.26 -1.23 -0.24
C VAL A 149 12.85 -1.88 1.08
N ILE A 150 13.07 -1.22 2.21
CA ILE A 150 12.82 -1.79 3.54
C ILE A 150 11.31 -1.93 3.79
N ASN A 151 10.54 -0.87 3.54
CA ASN A 151 9.09 -0.86 3.72
C ASN A 151 8.40 -1.87 2.80
N GLY A 152 8.86 -1.98 1.56
CA GLY A 152 8.31 -2.89 0.58
C GLY A 152 8.66 -4.35 0.87
N LEU A 153 9.89 -4.67 1.29
CA LEU A 153 10.24 -6.02 1.75
C LEU A 153 9.41 -6.42 2.97
N PHE A 154 9.29 -5.52 3.95
CA PHE A 154 8.43 -5.69 5.12
C PHE A 154 6.97 -5.95 4.72
N SER A 155 6.44 -5.15 3.78
CA SER A 155 5.08 -5.28 3.25
C SER A 155 4.85 -6.64 2.58
N ILE A 156 5.82 -7.15 1.81
CA ILE A 156 5.74 -8.47 1.18
C ILE A 156 5.70 -9.58 2.22
N ILE A 157 6.57 -9.52 3.23
CA ILE A 157 6.61 -10.52 4.32
C ILE A 157 5.25 -10.58 5.02
N MET A 158 4.68 -9.40 5.31
CA MET A 158 3.36 -9.28 5.94
C MET A 158 2.23 -9.80 5.04
N ALA A 159 2.24 -9.44 3.76
CA ALA A 159 1.21 -9.85 2.80
C ALA A 159 1.23 -11.37 2.53
N LEU A 160 2.41 -11.98 2.48
CA LEU A 160 2.58 -13.42 2.27
C LEU A 160 2.34 -14.24 3.55
N LYS A 161 2.35 -13.60 4.73
CA LYS A 161 2.22 -14.26 6.04
C LYS A 161 3.26 -15.36 6.24
N VAL A 162 4.53 -14.98 6.10
CA VAL A 162 5.69 -15.87 6.17
C VAL A 162 6.63 -15.47 7.30
N GLN A 163 7.42 -16.43 7.79
CA GLN A 163 8.56 -16.18 8.66
C GLN A 163 9.81 -15.96 7.80
N PRO A 164 10.44 -14.78 7.83
CA PRO A 164 11.60 -14.50 6.99
C PRO A 164 12.89 -15.10 7.57
N LEU A 165 13.61 -15.88 6.77
CA LEU A 165 15.02 -16.18 6.98
C LEU A 165 15.85 -15.32 6.01
N ILE A 166 16.43 -14.24 6.51
CA ILE A 166 17.07 -13.25 5.63
C ILE A 166 18.54 -13.59 5.42
N LEU A 167 18.95 -13.64 4.16
CA LEU A 167 20.30 -13.94 3.71
C LEU A 167 20.81 -12.77 2.87
N PHE A 168 21.83 -12.10 3.39
CA PHE A 168 22.41 -10.91 2.76
C PHE A 168 23.75 -11.22 2.11
N GLN A 169 24.00 -10.61 0.96
CA GLN A 169 25.35 -10.54 0.42
C GLN A 169 26.18 -9.59 1.31
N LYS A 170 27.37 -10.03 1.73
CA LYS A 170 28.29 -9.23 2.53
C LYS A 170 28.77 -8.01 1.73
N ASN A 171 28.14 -6.87 1.96
CA ASN A 171 28.51 -5.58 1.39
C ASN A 171 28.06 -4.45 2.34
N SER A 172 28.88 -3.41 2.49
CA SER A 172 28.64 -2.23 3.33
C SER A 172 27.25 -1.61 3.19
N LYS A 173 26.73 -1.48 1.95
CA LYS A 173 25.39 -0.91 1.69
C LYS A 173 24.27 -1.85 2.16
N ILE A 174 24.43 -3.14 1.88
CA ILE A 174 23.43 -4.17 2.19
C ILE A 174 23.34 -4.40 3.70
N GLU A 175 24.47 -4.32 4.42
CA GLU A 175 24.51 -4.41 5.88
C GLU A 175 23.66 -3.34 6.58
N GLN A 176 23.55 -2.14 5.99
CA GLN A 176 22.68 -1.10 6.53
C GLN A 176 21.19 -1.48 6.35
N ILE A 177 20.82 -1.92 5.15
CA ILE A 177 19.47 -2.41 4.84
C ILE A 177 19.11 -3.60 5.74
N GLU A 178 20.07 -4.50 5.97
CA GLU A 178 19.93 -5.65 6.87
C GLU A 178 19.59 -5.23 8.29
N LYS A 179 20.38 -4.35 8.88
CA LYS A 179 20.15 -3.86 10.24
C LYS A 179 18.77 -3.22 10.37
N GLU A 180 18.43 -2.34 9.44
CA GLU A 180 17.17 -1.60 9.51
C GLU A 180 15.95 -2.51 9.28
N LEU A 181 16.03 -3.46 8.34
CA LEU A 181 14.96 -4.44 8.12
C LEU A 181 14.78 -5.36 9.32
N ILE A 182 15.87 -5.87 9.91
CA ILE A 182 15.82 -6.73 11.10
C ILE A 182 15.19 -5.96 12.28
N GLU A 183 15.61 -4.72 12.54
CA GLU A 183 15.01 -3.89 13.60
C GLU A 183 13.52 -3.69 13.37
N LYS A 184 13.08 -3.47 12.13
CA LYS A 184 11.67 -3.33 11.80
C LYS A 184 10.88 -4.63 12.00
N LEU A 185 11.46 -5.78 11.64
CA LEU A 185 10.82 -7.10 11.80
C LEU A 185 10.74 -7.53 13.27
N LYS A 186 11.67 -7.10 14.13
CA LYS A 186 11.62 -7.36 15.57
C LYS A 186 10.38 -6.77 16.25
N GLN A 187 9.76 -5.77 15.64
CA GLN A 187 8.52 -5.16 16.15
C GLN A 187 7.30 -6.07 15.96
N LEU A 188 7.43 -7.17 15.21
CA LEU A 188 6.35 -8.09 14.91
C LEU A 188 6.50 -9.42 15.64
N GLU A 189 5.38 -9.91 16.14
CA GLU A 189 5.25 -11.30 16.56
C GLU A 189 4.77 -12.13 15.36
N PHE A 190 5.69 -12.91 14.77
CA PHE A 190 5.32 -13.84 13.72
C PHE A 190 4.53 -15.00 14.31
N ASN A 191 3.41 -15.34 13.69
CA ASN A 191 2.69 -16.56 14.05
C ASN A 191 3.58 -17.77 13.81
N SER A 192 3.71 -18.66 14.80
CA SER A 192 4.49 -19.90 14.70
C SER A 192 4.07 -20.80 13.55
N ASP A 193 2.81 -20.70 13.11
CA ASP A 193 2.23 -21.49 12.03
C ASP A 193 2.64 -20.99 10.63
N TYR A 194 3.25 -19.80 10.54
CA TYR A 194 3.68 -19.23 9.27
C TYR A 194 4.90 -19.98 8.72
N PRO A 195 4.90 -20.33 7.43
CA PRO A 195 6.00 -21.08 6.84
C PRO A 195 7.27 -20.20 6.76
N LEU A 196 8.42 -20.85 6.90
CA LEU A 196 9.71 -20.22 6.73
C LEU A 196 9.98 -19.91 5.25
N LEU A 197 10.35 -18.67 4.95
CA LEU A 197 10.74 -18.22 3.62
C LEU A 197 12.14 -17.63 3.65
N ALA A 198 13.06 -18.20 2.88
CA ALA A 198 14.38 -17.62 2.69
C ALA A 198 14.30 -16.40 1.76
N ILE A 199 14.78 -15.24 2.24
CA ILE A 199 14.84 -14.00 1.47
C ILE A 199 16.31 -13.72 1.17
N ILE A 200 16.69 -13.79 -0.10
CA ILE A 200 18.05 -13.55 -0.54
C ILE A 200 18.12 -12.15 -1.15
N LEU A 201 19.00 -11.31 -0.62
CA LEU A 201 19.18 -9.92 -1.06
C LEU A 201 20.59 -9.74 -1.63
N PRO A 202 20.76 -9.93 -2.95
CA PRO A 202 22.01 -9.69 -3.64
C PRO A 202 22.18 -8.21 -4.02
N ASP A 203 23.42 -7.77 -4.16
CA ASP A 203 23.74 -6.52 -4.85
C ASP A 203 23.76 -6.75 -6.37
N ARG A 204 23.42 -5.72 -7.15
CA ARG A 204 23.43 -5.83 -8.62
C ARG A 204 24.84 -6.05 -9.17
N ASP A 205 25.85 -5.63 -8.43
CA ASP A 205 27.27 -5.84 -8.76
C ASP A 205 27.65 -7.32 -8.92
N ILE A 206 26.81 -8.26 -8.44
CA ILE A 206 27.03 -9.70 -8.65
C ILE A 206 26.95 -10.11 -10.11
N ASP A 207 26.16 -9.42 -10.93
CA ASP A 207 25.98 -9.72 -12.34
C ASP A 207 25.50 -8.48 -13.12
N LEU A 208 26.45 -7.75 -13.70
CA LEU A 208 26.16 -6.61 -14.58
C LEU A 208 25.83 -7.05 -16.01
N ASN A 209 26.25 -8.24 -16.43
CA ASN A 209 26.09 -8.69 -17.82
C ASN A 209 24.61 -8.88 -18.17
N THR A 210 23.84 -9.49 -17.26
CA THR A 210 22.40 -9.70 -17.48
C THR A 210 21.61 -8.39 -17.70
N LEU A 211 22.14 -7.22 -17.31
CA LEU A 211 21.48 -5.93 -17.59
C LEU A 211 21.57 -5.49 -19.05
N ILE A 212 22.64 -5.89 -19.75
CA ILE A 212 22.95 -5.44 -21.11
C ILE A 212 22.76 -6.54 -22.15
N MET A 213 22.54 -7.78 -21.71
CA MET A 213 22.27 -8.90 -22.60
C MET A 213 20.92 -8.74 -23.29
N HIS A 214 20.91 -9.01 -24.60
CA HIS A 214 19.67 -9.16 -25.34
C HIS A 214 19.01 -10.49 -24.95
N SER A 215 17.72 -10.42 -24.59
CA SER A 215 16.89 -11.61 -24.39
C SER A 215 15.92 -11.79 -25.56
N ASN A 216 15.71 -13.05 -25.94
CA ASN A 216 14.75 -13.43 -26.99
C ASN A 216 13.50 -14.12 -26.39
N THR A 217 13.25 -13.91 -25.10
CA THR A 217 12.07 -14.41 -24.40
C THR A 217 10.96 -13.36 -24.47
N TYR A 218 9.78 -13.77 -24.93
CA TYR A 218 8.55 -12.96 -24.99
C TYR A 218 7.84 -12.88 -23.65
#